data_AF-A0A817SKD0-F1
#
_entry.id   AF-A0A817SKD0-F1
#
_cell.length_a   1.000
_cell.length_b   1.000
_cell.length_c   1.000
_cell.angle_alpha   90.00
_cell.angle_beta   90.00
_cell.angle_gamma   90.00
#
_symmetry.space_group_name_H-M   'P 1'
#
loop_
_entity.id
_entity.type
_entity.pdbx_description
1 polymer ?
#
loop_
_entity_poly.entity_id
_entity_poly.type
_entity_poly.pdbx_seq_one_letter_code
_entity_poly.pdbx_strand_id
1 'polypeptide(L)'
;MIFIKVNIVNIFLLFLFVQIYSTDGQTGYTQRCTCIKESATGYFCAEQSCNIQYQYKKCFSGRSTVRTRDGKDISLSNIQIGQEVLVSNRNKLIFQPIYDIIHRENTKFYTFIHLTIFNHYENSTQSIEISSKHLIFKYGLLDPIFASEIQIGDHLQLVNQFEIIPGKVIHIDEIISQGYCAPLTFSGTIVVNNLVSSNYAEVRNHHLAHLAMQPYRWWRNTFGPTQTIQTDLNWYISILYNFANKTGFLHIL
;
A
#
# COMPACT_ATOMS: atom_id res chain seq x y z
N MET A 1 -35.50 0.71 -1.43
CA MET A 1 -34.83 1.03 -0.16
C MET A 1 -34.64 -0.25 0.63
N ILE A 2 -33.49 -0.91 0.52
CA ILE A 2 -33.13 -2.05 1.36
C ILE A 2 -32.21 -1.50 2.44
N PHE A 3 -32.79 -1.16 3.60
CA PHE A 3 -32.02 -0.90 4.80
C PHE A 3 -31.44 -2.23 5.26
N ILE A 4 -30.17 -2.48 4.95
CA ILE A 4 -29.40 -3.50 5.66
C ILE A 4 -29.27 -2.97 7.09
N LYS A 5 -30.06 -3.53 8.02
CA LYS A 5 -29.87 -3.36 9.47
C LYS A 5 -28.47 -3.86 9.81
N VAL A 6 -27.47 -2.96 9.77
CA VAL A 6 -26.17 -3.22 10.37
C VAL A 6 -26.39 -3.14 11.87
N ASN A 7 -26.52 -4.31 12.49
CA ASN A 7 -26.75 -4.44 13.91
C ASN A 7 -25.48 -3.98 14.64
N ILE A 8 -25.53 -2.82 15.30
CA ILE A 8 -24.39 -2.17 15.98
C ILE A 8 -23.71 -3.12 16.99
N VAL A 9 -24.45 -4.09 17.52
CA VAL A 9 -23.96 -5.13 18.43
C VAL A 9 -22.99 -6.12 17.76
N ASN A 10 -23.15 -6.42 16.46
CA ASN A 10 -22.23 -7.29 15.72
C ASN A 10 -20.91 -6.60 15.35
N ILE A 11 -20.89 -5.27 15.27
CA ILE A 11 -19.64 -4.50 15.12
C ILE A 11 -18.81 -4.62 16.40
N PHE A 12 -19.46 -4.59 17.56
CA PHE A 12 -18.79 -4.69 18.87
C PHE A 12 -18.22 -6.10 19.14
N LEU A 13 -18.92 -7.15 18.73
CA LEU A 13 -18.47 -8.55 18.88
C LEU A 13 -17.33 -8.95 17.93
N LEU A 14 -17.18 -8.25 16.79
CA LEU A 14 -16.12 -8.54 15.82
C LEU A 14 -14.70 -8.22 16.36
N PHE A 15 -14.59 -7.41 17.42
CA PHE A 15 -13.32 -7.02 18.02
C PHE A 15 -12.77 -8.03 19.04
N LEU A 16 -13.56 -9.04 19.47
CA LEU A 16 -13.19 -9.97 20.55
C LEU A 16 -12.26 -11.12 20.15
N PHE A 17 -12.06 -11.39 18.84
CA PHE A 17 -11.28 -12.54 18.36
C PHE A 17 -10.17 -12.15 17.38
N VAL A 18 -9.42 -11.10 17.71
CA VAL A 18 -8.30 -10.66 16.88
C VAL A 18 -6.98 -11.04 17.54
N GLN A 19 -6.51 -12.26 17.28
CA GLN A 19 -5.09 -12.60 17.46
C GLN A 19 -4.34 -12.16 16.21
N ILE A 20 -3.78 -10.95 16.23
CA ILE A 20 -2.78 -10.51 15.25
C ILE A 20 -1.45 -10.41 15.98
N TYR A 21 -0.45 -11.10 15.45
CA TYR A 21 0.94 -10.79 15.73
C TYR A 21 1.34 -9.62 14.82
N SER A 22 1.56 -8.44 15.38
CA SER A 22 2.31 -7.37 14.70
C SER A 22 3.31 -6.74 15.65
N THR A 23 4.56 -6.64 15.19
CA THR A 23 5.66 -5.91 15.81
C THR A 23 5.56 -4.42 15.49
N ASP A 24 5.81 -3.60 16.50
CA ASP A 24 5.75 -2.14 16.53
C ASP A 24 6.37 -1.39 15.32
N GLY A 25 5.81 -0.20 15.05
CA GLY A 25 6.59 1.01 14.72
C GLY A 25 6.59 1.48 13.26
N GLN A 26 5.80 2.52 12.95
CA GLN A 26 5.93 3.31 11.71
C GLN A 26 7.27 4.04 11.64
N THR A 27 7.86 4.23 10.45
CA THR A 27 8.94 5.20 10.26
C THR A 27 9.21 5.56 8.75
N GLY A 28 9.48 6.82 8.31
CA GLY A 28 10.18 7.26 7.05
C GLY A 28 11.56 7.97 7.19
N TYR A 29 12.55 7.81 6.30
CA TYR A 29 13.90 8.36 6.58
C TYR A 29 14.12 9.80 6.10
N THR A 30 14.93 10.56 6.82
CA THR A 30 15.51 11.83 6.34
C THR A 30 17.01 11.64 6.12
N GLN A 31 17.46 11.74 4.87
CA GLN A 31 18.89 11.85 4.56
C GLN A 31 19.31 13.30 4.83
N ARG A 32 20.12 13.52 5.86
CA ARG A 32 20.84 14.78 6.05
C ARG A 32 22.30 14.53 5.72
N CYS A 33 22.75 15.11 4.62
CA CYS A 33 24.16 15.15 4.27
C CYS A 33 24.75 16.45 4.79
N THR A 34 25.80 16.36 5.60
CA THR A 34 26.60 17.49 6.04
C THR A 34 27.93 17.46 5.32
N CYS A 35 28.36 18.62 4.81
CA CYS A 35 29.70 18.73 4.29
C CYS A 35 30.70 18.57 5.43
N ILE A 36 31.62 17.61 5.31
CA ILE A 36 32.69 17.39 6.28
C ILE A 36 34.03 17.89 5.78
N LYS A 37 34.16 18.12 4.47
CA LYS A 37 35.35 18.73 3.87
C LYS A 37 34.98 19.58 2.67
N GLU A 38 35.36 20.86 2.71
CA GLU A 38 35.25 21.76 1.57
C GLU A 38 36.44 21.59 0.63
N SER A 39 36.26 21.99 -0.63
CA SER A 39 37.34 22.04 -1.60
C SER A 39 38.37 23.10 -1.19
N ALA A 40 39.59 23.01 -1.74
CA ALA A 40 40.65 23.98 -1.46
C ALA A 40 40.28 25.44 -1.81
N THR A 41 39.25 25.61 -2.66
CA THR A 41 38.73 26.91 -3.06
C THR A 41 37.47 27.33 -2.27
N GLY A 42 36.93 26.46 -1.42
CA GLY A 42 35.72 26.71 -0.61
C GLY A 42 34.39 26.71 -1.40
N TYR A 43 34.42 26.58 -2.72
CA TYR A 43 33.22 26.73 -3.55
C TYR A 43 32.34 25.47 -3.64
N PHE A 44 32.86 24.31 -3.26
CA PHE A 44 32.09 23.07 -3.29
C PHE A 44 32.53 22.12 -2.17
N CYS A 45 31.63 21.22 -1.79
CA CYS A 45 31.95 20.20 -0.80
C CYS A 45 32.74 19.06 -1.46
N ALA A 46 33.97 18.83 -1.01
CA ALA A 46 34.84 17.75 -1.48
C ALA A 46 34.51 16.40 -0.82
N GLU A 47 33.99 16.40 0.41
CA GLU A 47 33.63 15.18 1.14
C GLU A 47 32.38 15.40 1.99
N GLN A 48 31.41 14.50 1.88
CA GLN A 48 30.13 14.58 2.58
C GLN A 48 29.95 13.38 3.51
N SER A 49 29.41 13.63 4.70
CA SER A 49 28.90 12.60 5.59
C SER A 49 27.38 12.66 5.58
N CYS A 50 26.73 11.57 5.19
CA CYS A 50 25.28 11.46 5.19
C CYS A 50 24.85 10.53 6.32
N ASN A 51 24.03 11.05 7.23
CA ASN A 51 23.39 10.21 8.24
C ASN A 51 22.07 9.67 7.68
N ILE A 52 21.97 8.34 7.59
CA ILE A 52 20.78 7.63 7.11
C ILE A 52 20.08 7.04 8.32
N GLN A 53 18.91 7.58 8.67
CA GLN A 53 18.06 7.01 9.73
C GLN A 53 16.99 6.11 9.12
N TYR A 54 17.21 4.80 9.10
CA TYR A 54 16.27 3.82 8.53
C TYR A 54 14.90 3.88 9.16
N GLN A 55 13.90 3.76 8.30
CA GLN A 55 12.55 4.05 8.68
C GLN A 55 11.61 3.37 7.64
N TYR A 56 10.78 2.41 8.10
CA TYR A 56 9.90 1.54 7.29
C TYR A 56 8.43 2.02 7.27
N LYS A 57 7.84 2.22 6.07
CA LYS A 57 6.43 2.61 5.88
C LYS A 57 5.59 1.50 5.26
N LYS A 58 4.26 1.68 5.28
CA LYS A 58 3.21 0.66 5.13
C LYS A 58 2.42 0.82 3.82
N CYS A 59 3.11 0.94 2.68
CA CYS A 59 2.49 1.38 1.42
C CYS A 59 3.23 0.84 0.17
N PHE A 60 2.77 1.28 -1.00
CA PHE A 60 3.50 1.23 -2.26
C PHE A 60 4.45 2.44 -2.41
N SER A 61 5.50 2.27 -3.20
CA SER A 61 6.36 3.39 -3.62
C SER A 61 5.58 4.45 -4.38
N GLY A 62 5.94 5.72 -4.16
CA GLY A 62 5.38 6.84 -4.91
C GLY A 62 5.65 6.75 -6.42
N ARG A 63 6.67 5.98 -6.84
CA ARG A 63 7.04 5.76 -8.24
C ARG A 63 6.24 4.65 -8.93
N SER A 64 5.59 3.78 -8.15
CA SER A 64 4.75 2.73 -8.72
C SER A 64 3.57 3.32 -9.47
N THR A 65 3.07 2.60 -10.46
CA THR A 65 2.03 3.07 -11.38
C THR A 65 0.74 2.27 -11.22
N VAL A 66 -0.37 2.92 -11.54
CA VAL A 66 -1.69 2.30 -11.65
C VAL A 66 -2.29 2.65 -12.99
N ARG A 67 -3.03 1.70 -13.58
CA ARG A 67 -3.72 1.92 -14.84
C ARG A 67 -5.06 2.58 -14.62
N THR A 68 -5.30 3.72 -15.25
CA THR A 68 -6.58 4.44 -15.21
C THR A 68 -7.53 3.95 -16.30
N ARG A 69 -8.83 4.26 -16.14
CA ARG A 69 -9.88 3.85 -17.09
C ARG A 69 -9.64 4.33 -18.53
N ASP A 70 -8.97 5.46 -18.72
CA ASP A 70 -8.56 5.98 -20.04
C ASP A 70 -7.33 5.26 -20.63
N GLY A 71 -6.86 4.19 -19.98
CA GLY A 71 -5.76 3.34 -20.45
C GLY A 71 -4.36 3.88 -20.13
N LYS A 72 -4.25 5.02 -19.43
CA LYS A 72 -2.96 5.59 -19.05
C LYS A 72 -2.43 4.94 -17.79
N ASP A 73 -1.11 4.84 -17.70
CA ASP A 73 -0.43 4.49 -16.46
C ASP A 73 0.00 5.79 -15.76
N ILE A 74 -0.45 5.97 -14.53
CA ILE A 74 -0.11 7.15 -13.72
C ILE A 74 0.64 6.75 -12.47
N SER A 75 1.62 7.57 -12.09
CA SER A 75 2.40 7.41 -10.87
C SER A 75 1.52 7.61 -9.63
N LEU A 76 1.73 6.78 -8.60
CA LEU A 76 1.05 6.89 -7.31
C LEU A 76 1.38 8.18 -6.55
N SER A 77 2.47 8.85 -6.88
CA SER A 77 2.77 10.21 -6.42
C SER A 77 1.75 11.25 -6.93
N ASN A 78 1.14 10.99 -8.10
CA ASN A 78 0.26 11.91 -8.82
C ASN A 78 -1.22 11.50 -8.80
N ILE A 79 -1.55 10.28 -8.33
CA ILE A 79 -2.94 9.79 -8.24
C ILE A 79 -3.81 10.74 -7.42
N GLN A 80 -5.03 10.97 -7.87
CA GLN A 80 -6.01 11.82 -7.19
C GLN A 80 -7.23 11.02 -6.78
N ILE A 81 -7.87 11.46 -5.69
CA ILE A 81 -9.15 10.92 -5.27
C ILE A 81 -10.17 11.15 -6.39
N GLY A 82 -10.99 10.14 -6.67
CA GLY A 82 -11.96 10.12 -7.76
C GLY A 82 -11.45 9.51 -9.06
N GLN A 83 -10.13 9.40 -9.27
CA GLN A 83 -9.61 8.72 -10.46
C GLN A 83 -9.94 7.22 -10.42
N GLU A 84 -10.47 6.71 -11.52
CA GLU A 84 -10.82 5.30 -11.65
C GLU A 84 -9.61 4.48 -12.09
N VAL A 85 -9.19 3.55 -11.25
CA VAL A 85 -8.03 2.69 -11.44
C VAL A 85 -8.43 1.23 -11.56
N LEU A 86 -7.58 0.43 -12.19
CA LEU A 86 -7.79 -1.01 -12.32
C LEU A 86 -7.65 -1.71 -10.96
N VAL A 87 -8.62 -2.55 -10.63
CA VAL A 87 -8.68 -3.36 -9.41
C VAL A 87 -9.13 -4.78 -9.72
N SER A 88 -8.87 -5.72 -8.82
CA SER A 88 -9.42 -7.09 -8.89
C SER A 88 -10.53 -7.27 -7.86
N ASN A 89 -11.78 -7.31 -8.30
CA ASN A 89 -12.93 -7.57 -7.44
C ASN A 89 -13.42 -9.00 -7.65
N ARG A 90 -13.16 -9.89 -6.69
CA ARG A 90 -13.50 -11.33 -6.78
C ARG A 90 -12.97 -11.95 -8.09
N ASN A 91 -11.69 -11.72 -8.36
CA ASN A 91 -10.97 -12.16 -9.58
C ASN A 91 -11.50 -11.56 -10.90
N LYS A 92 -12.35 -10.53 -10.85
CA LYS A 92 -12.76 -9.77 -12.04
C LYS A 92 -12.05 -8.43 -12.07
N LEU A 93 -11.37 -8.15 -13.18
CA LEU A 93 -10.72 -6.86 -13.39
C LEU A 93 -11.76 -5.80 -13.78
N ILE A 94 -11.86 -4.77 -12.95
CA ILE A 94 -12.79 -3.65 -13.16
C ILE A 94 -12.10 -2.34 -12.81
N PHE A 95 -12.62 -1.22 -13.31
CA PHE A 95 -12.19 0.11 -12.91
C PHE A 95 -13.04 0.63 -11.75
N GLN A 96 -12.40 1.12 -10.69
CA GLN A 96 -13.06 1.72 -9.53
C GLN A 96 -12.39 3.02 -9.11
N PRO A 97 -13.13 4.01 -8.59
CA PRO A 97 -12.54 5.24 -8.10
C PRO A 97 -11.69 4.98 -6.85
N ILE A 98 -10.56 5.68 -6.77
CA ILE A 98 -9.89 5.92 -5.48
C ILE A 98 -10.81 6.79 -4.64
N TYR A 99 -11.30 6.27 -3.51
CA TYR A 99 -12.23 7.03 -2.66
C TYR A 99 -11.53 7.83 -1.56
N ASP A 100 -10.30 7.46 -1.24
CA ASP A 100 -9.46 8.17 -0.27
C ASP A 100 -7.98 7.78 -0.40
N ILE A 101 -7.09 8.56 0.20
CA ILE A 101 -5.65 8.27 0.29
C ILE A 101 -5.23 8.48 1.74
N ILE A 102 -4.99 7.39 2.46
CA ILE A 102 -4.77 7.45 3.93
C ILE A 102 -3.36 7.88 4.33
N HIS A 103 -2.38 7.65 3.46
CA HIS A 103 -1.00 8.03 3.67
C HIS A 103 -0.38 8.46 2.34
N ARG A 104 0.28 9.63 2.32
CA ARG A 104 1.04 10.13 1.17
C ARG A 104 2.23 10.95 1.64
N GLU A 105 3.37 10.71 1.01
CA GLU A 105 4.54 11.58 1.06
C GLU A 105 5.18 11.56 -0.33
N ASN A 106 5.58 12.71 -0.85
CA ASN A 106 6.11 12.83 -2.21
C ASN A 106 7.58 13.26 -2.24
N THR A 107 8.13 13.76 -1.13
CA THR A 107 9.45 14.41 -1.13
C THR A 107 10.54 13.57 -0.48
N LYS A 108 10.21 12.85 0.59
CA LYS A 108 11.14 12.02 1.37
C LYS A 108 11.36 10.67 0.71
N PHE A 109 12.39 9.95 1.14
CA PHE A 109 12.73 8.64 0.62
C PHE A 109 12.50 7.54 1.64
N TYR A 110 12.29 6.33 1.14
CA TYR A 110 11.84 5.16 1.91
C TYR A 110 12.42 3.89 1.33
N THR A 111 12.63 2.90 2.20
CA THR A 111 13.05 1.55 1.81
C THR A 111 11.85 0.69 1.43
N PHE A 112 11.96 -0.03 0.32
CA PHE A 112 10.95 -0.95 -0.18
C PHE A 112 11.58 -2.29 -0.57
N ILE A 113 10.78 -3.35 -0.53
CA ILE A 113 11.10 -4.59 -1.22
C ILE A 113 10.83 -4.34 -2.71
N HIS A 114 11.82 -4.59 -3.55
CA HIS A 114 11.71 -4.62 -5.00
C HIS A 114 11.59 -6.07 -5.45
N LEU A 115 10.42 -6.42 -5.99
CA LEU A 115 10.19 -7.74 -6.56
C LEU A 115 10.30 -7.64 -8.07
N THR A 116 11.12 -8.50 -8.69
CA THR A 116 11.15 -8.67 -10.15
C THR A 116 10.39 -9.94 -10.53
N ILE A 117 9.38 -9.76 -11.38
CA ILE A 117 8.43 -10.78 -11.81
C ILE A 117 8.63 -11.04 -13.30
N PHE A 118 8.91 -12.28 -13.66
CA PHE A 118 8.98 -12.73 -15.03
C PHE A 118 7.59 -13.13 -15.54
N ASN A 119 7.18 -12.50 -16.64
CA ASN A 119 5.99 -12.87 -17.39
C ASN A 119 6.37 -13.87 -18.50
N HIS A 120 6.05 -15.14 -18.28
CA HIS A 120 6.32 -16.20 -19.25
C HIS A 120 5.58 -16.02 -20.58
N TYR A 121 4.42 -15.35 -20.60
CA TYR A 121 3.58 -15.22 -21.79
C TYR A 121 4.11 -14.16 -22.78
N GLU A 122 4.72 -13.10 -22.25
CA GLU A 122 5.26 -11.99 -23.05
C GLU A 122 6.78 -12.01 -23.15
N ASN A 123 7.43 -12.97 -22.47
CA ASN A 123 8.89 -13.02 -22.31
C ASN A 123 9.45 -11.66 -21.82
N SER A 124 8.76 -11.08 -20.84
CA SER A 124 9.03 -9.74 -20.31
C SER A 124 9.18 -9.78 -18.79
N THR A 125 9.74 -8.72 -18.22
CA THR A 125 9.82 -8.56 -16.77
C THR A 125 8.98 -7.36 -16.33
N GLN A 126 8.36 -7.50 -15.17
CA GLN A 126 7.65 -6.45 -14.47
C GLN A 126 8.23 -6.35 -13.06
N SER A 127 8.13 -5.19 -12.43
CA SER A 127 8.61 -5.03 -11.06
C SER A 127 7.67 -4.18 -10.23
N ILE A 128 7.67 -4.42 -8.93
CA ILE A 128 6.89 -3.65 -7.95
C ILE A 128 7.76 -3.29 -6.76
N GLU A 129 7.58 -2.08 -6.26
CA GLU A 129 8.22 -1.56 -5.05
C GLU A 129 7.17 -1.45 -3.95
N ILE A 130 7.28 -2.32 -2.95
CA ILE A 130 6.24 -2.55 -1.97
C ILE A 130 6.85 -2.72 -0.58
N SER A 131 6.18 -2.18 0.44
CA SER A 131 6.67 -2.36 1.81
C SER A 131 6.52 -3.79 2.32
N SER A 132 7.41 -4.17 3.24
CA SER A 132 7.49 -5.51 3.86
C SER A 132 6.12 -6.05 4.34
N LYS A 133 5.34 -5.24 5.04
CA LYS A 133 4.02 -5.62 5.59
C LYS A 133 2.82 -5.26 4.71
N HIS A 134 3.03 -4.91 3.45
CA HIS A 134 1.92 -4.72 2.52
C HIS A 134 1.47 -6.07 1.97
N LEU A 135 0.16 -6.22 1.79
CA LEU A 135 -0.44 -7.48 1.35
C LEU A 135 -0.45 -7.62 -0.18
N ILE A 136 0.12 -8.71 -0.70
CA ILE A 136 0.18 -9.05 -2.13
C ILE A 136 -0.39 -10.46 -2.38
N PHE A 137 -1.03 -10.66 -3.53
CA PHE A 137 -1.69 -11.92 -3.85
C PHE A 137 -0.78 -12.87 -4.63
N LYS A 138 -0.53 -14.05 -4.06
CA LYS A 138 0.04 -15.19 -4.81
C LYS A 138 -1.00 -15.73 -5.78
N TYR A 139 -0.54 -16.20 -6.93
CA TYR A 139 -1.39 -16.85 -7.91
C TYR A 139 -1.99 -18.14 -7.32
N GLY A 140 -3.30 -18.34 -7.54
CA GLY A 140 -4.04 -19.49 -7.00
C GLY A 140 -4.46 -19.37 -5.53
N LEU A 141 -4.03 -18.33 -4.80
CA LEU A 141 -4.48 -18.06 -3.44
C LEU A 141 -5.57 -16.97 -3.42
N LEU A 142 -6.54 -17.14 -2.52
CA LEU A 142 -7.59 -16.16 -2.26
C LEU A 142 -7.14 -15.09 -1.26
N ASP A 143 -6.40 -15.49 -0.22
CA ASP A 143 -5.88 -14.58 0.79
C ASP A 143 -4.49 -14.07 0.38
N PRO A 144 -4.23 -12.76 0.51
CA PRO A 144 -2.91 -12.20 0.27
C PRO A 144 -1.98 -12.48 1.47
N ILE A 145 -0.68 -12.37 1.22
CA ILE A 145 0.37 -12.50 2.25
C ILE A 145 1.23 -11.23 2.29
N PHE A 146 2.02 -11.06 3.35
CA PHE A 146 2.96 -9.94 3.39
C PHE A 146 4.03 -10.07 2.32
N ALA A 147 4.43 -8.94 1.73
CA ALA A 147 5.49 -8.92 0.73
C ALA A 147 6.82 -9.50 1.23
N SER A 148 7.13 -9.39 2.53
CA SER A 148 8.32 -9.99 3.14
C SER A 148 8.31 -11.52 3.19
N GLU A 149 7.16 -12.14 3.00
CA GLU A 149 7.03 -13.61 2.97
C GLU A 149 7.19 -14.17 1.55
N ILE A 150 7.30 -13.32 0.53
CA ILE A 150 7.53 -13.73 -0.85
C ILE A 150 8.93 -14.31 -1.00
N GLN A 151 9.02 -15.43 -1.71
CA GLN A 151 10.28 -16.09 -2.03
C GLN A 151 10.51 -16.16 -3.53
N ILE A 152 11.77 -16.20 -3.95
CA ILE A 152 12.14 -16.47 -5.34
C ILE A 152 11.52 -17.81 -5.76
N GLY A 153 10.86 -17.84 -6.92
CA GLY A 153 10.11 -18.99 -7.41
C GLY A 153 8.61 -18.95 -7.12
N ASP A 154 8.15 -18.08 -6.22
CA ASP A 154 6.71 -17.85 -6.02
C ASP A 154 6.07 -17.28 -7.28
N HIS A 155 4.78 -17.58 -7.47
CA HIS A 155 3.98 -17.01 -8.55
C HIS A 155 3.01 -15.99 -7.98
N LEU A 156 3.02 -14.78 -8.51
CA LEU A 156 2.13 -13.67 -8.16
C LEU A 156 1.01 -13.51 -9.18
N GLN A 157 -0.08 -12.87 -8.77
CA GLN A 157 -1.19 -12.50 -9.66
C GLN A 157 -0.79 -11.31 -10.54
N LEU A 158 -0.34 -11.62 -11.76
CA LEU A 158 0.04 -10.65 -12.77
C LEU A 158 -1.16 -10.35 -13.68
N VAL A 159 -1.37 -9.10 -14.02
CA VAL A 159 -2.37 -8.66 -14.98
C VAL A 159 -1.70 -8.51 -16.33
N ASN A 160 -2.14 -9.32 -17.29
CA ASN A 160 -1.81 -9.13 -18.70
C ASN A 160 -3.09 -8.85 -19.47
N GLN A 161 -3.11 -7.73 -20.19
CA GLN A 161 -4.32 -7.18 -20.83
C GLN A 161 -5.46 -7.01 -19.81
N PHE A 162 -6.40 -7.94 -19.78
CA PHE A 162 -7.51 -7.99 -18.82
C PHE A 162 -7.70 -9.38 -18.21
N GLU A 163 -6.61 -10.15 -18.11
CA GLU A 163 -6.59 -11.46 -17.48
C GLU A 163 -5.57 -11.50 -16.34
N ILE A 164 -5.89 -12.29 -15.31
CA ILE A 164 -4.98 -12.56 -14.20
C ILE A 164 -4.24 -13.86 -14.51
N ILE A 165 -2.94 -13.75 -14.73
CA ILE A 165 -2.03 -14.84 -15.10
C ILE A 165 -0.93 -15.00 -14.02
N PRO A 166 -0.25 -16.15 -13.95
CA PRO A 166 0.86 -16.32 -13.03
C PRO A 166 2.12 -15.58 -13.54
N GLY A 167 2.71 -14.76 -12.68
CA GLY A 167 4.04 -14.17 -12.90
C GLY A 167 5.05 -14.69 -11.88
N LYS A 168 6.21 -15.19 -12.32
CA LYS A 168 7.20 -15.85 -11.44
C LYS A 168 8.16 -14.83 -10.85
N VAL A 169 8.33 -14.82 -9.52
CA VAL A 169 9.34 -14.00 -8.84
C VAL A 169 10.72 -14.57 -9.15
N ILE A 170 11.58 -13.77 -9.79
CA ILE A 170 12.93 -14.16 -10.19
C ILE A 170 14.02 -13.41 -9.42
N HIS A 171 13.69 -12.27 -8.81
CA HIS A 171 14.62 -11.48 -8.00
C HIS A 171 13.88 -10.75 -6.88
N ILE A 172 14.56 -10.59 -5.75
CA ILE A 172 14.07 -9.85 -4.58
C ILE A 172 15.24 -8.99 -4.07
N ASP A 173 15.05 -7.68 -4.11
CA ASP A 173 16.01 -6.70 -3.61
C ASP A 173 15.38 -5.78 -2.56
N GLU A 174 16.23 -5.07 -1.84
CA GLU A 174 15.85 -3.88 -1.10
C GLU A 174 16.25 -2.63 -1.91
N ILE A 175 15.31 -1.72 -2.13
CA ILE A 175 15.55 -0.48 -2.86
C ILE A 175 15.10 0.74 -2.06
N ILE A 176 15.75 1.86 -2.35
CA ILE A 176 15.40 3.17 -1.86
C ILE A 176 14.61 3.92 -2.95
N SER A 177 13.41 4.36 -2.62
CA SER A 177 12.56 5.14 -3.53
C SER A 177 11.95 6.38 -2.88
N GLN A 178 11.72 7.39 -3.72
CA GLN A 178 11.11 8.64 -3.30
C GLN A 178 9.60 8.49 -3.16
N GLY A 179 9.10 8.90 -2.00
CA GLY A 179 7.70 8.96 -1.66
C GLY A 179 7.02 7.61 -1.45
N TYR A 180 5.81 7.66 -0.91
CA TYR A 180 4.92 6.52 -0.77
C TYR A 180 3.47 6.95 -0.91
N CYS A 181 2.59 6.00 -1.23
CA CYS A 181 1.15 6.24 -1.31
C CYS A 181 0.35 5.00 -0.91
N ALA A 182 -0.67 5.18 -0.07
CA ALA A 182 -1.68 4.18 0.26
C ALA A 182 -3.07 4.62 -0.23
N PRO A 183 -3.39 4.42 -1.52
CA PRO A 183 -4.70 4.72 -2.06
C PRO A 183 -5.73 3.66 -1.64
N LEU A 184 -6.97 4.08 -1.39
CA LEU A 184 -8.07 3.19 -1.03
C LEU A 184 -9.12 3.07 -2.14
N THR A 185 -9.54 1.85 -2.37
CA THR A 185 -10.53 1.41 -3.37
C THR A 185 -11.65 0.62 -2.68
N PHE A 186 -12.86 0.67 -3.24
CA PHE A 186 -14.02 0.04 -2.61
C PHE A 186 -13.94 -1.50 -2.55
N SER A 187 -13.23 -2.12 -3.49
CA SER A 187 -12.99 -3.57 -3.51
C SER A 187 -11.95 -4.06 -2.49
N GLY A 188 -11.16 -3.16 -1.89
CA GLY A 188 -10.04 -3.56 -1.02
C GLY A 188 -8.77 -3.96 -1.78
N THR A 189 -8.78 -3.93 -3.11
CA THR A 189 -7.66 -4.34 -3.97
C THR A 189 -7.30 -3.23 -4.96
N ILE A 190 -6.08 -3.31 -5.49
CA ILE A 190 -5.58 -2.38 -6.50
C ILE A 190 -4.55 -3.10 -7.37
N VAL A 191 -4.50 -2.76 -8.66
CA VAL A 191 -3.47 -3.25 -9.57
C VAL A 191 -2.37 -2.21 -9.67
N VAL A 192 -1.19 -2.54 -9.15
CA VAL A 192 -0.01 -1.66 -9.11
C VAL A 192 1.11 -2.31 -9.92
N ASN A 193 1.69 -1.60 -10.88
CA ASN A 193 2.67 -2.14 -11.82
C ASN A 193 2.21 -3.48 -12.43
N ASN A 194 0.94 -3.56 -12.85
CA ASN A 194 0.29 -4.77 -13.34
C ASN A 194 0.21 -5.95 -12.35
N LEU A 195 0.46 -5.77 -11.05
CA LEU A 195 0.31 -6.82 -10.04
C LEU A 195 -0.91 -6.57 -9.16
N VAL A 196 -1.71 -7.60 -8.93
CA VAL A 196 -2.86 -7.52 -8.01
C VAL A 196 -2.34 -7.50 -6.58
N SER A 197 -2.69 -6.44 -5.85
CA SER A 197 -2.32 -6.24 -4.46
C SER A 197 -3.53 -5.83 -3.63
N SER A 198 -3.48 -6.03 -2.32
CA SER A 198 -4.45 -5.40 -1.43
C SER A 198 -4.17 -3.90 -1.35
N ASN A 199 -5.18 -3.09 -1.05
CA ASN A 199 -4.99 -1.72 -0.63
C ASN A 199 -4.72 -1.57 0.89
N TYR A 200 -4.60 -2.69 1.62
CA TYR A 200 -4.28 -2.74 3.04
C TYR A 200 -2.86 -3.23 3.30
N ALA A 201 -2.32 -2.78 4.42
CA ALA A 201 -1.03 -3.18 4.97
C ALA A 201 -1.17 -3.38 6.49
N GLU A 202 -0.13 -3.95 7.11
CA GLU A 202 0.00 -4.30 8.53
C GLU A 202 -0.94 -5.39 9.05
N VAL A 203 -2.23 -5.28 8.74
CA VAL A 203 -3.21 -6.27 9.16
C VAL A 203 -3.08 -7.47 8.22
N ARG A 204 -2.50 -8.58 8.71
CA ARG A 204 -2.31 -9.82 7.93
C ARG A 204 -3.61 -10.30 7.26
N ASN A 205 -4.73 -10.17 7.97
CA ASN A 205 -6.02 -10.63 7.47
C ASN A 205 -6.70 -9.53 6.64
N HIS A 206 -6.62 -9.66 5.32
CA HIS A 206 -7.29 -8.77 4.37
C HIS A 206 -8.78 -8.58 4.66
N HIS A 207 -9.50 -9.68 4.89
CA HIS A 207 -10.94 -9.64 5.15
C HIS A 207 -11.27 -8.86 6.41
N LEU A 208 -10.48 -9.04 7.47
CA LEU A 208 -10.63 -8.30 8.72
C LEU A 208 -10.35 -6.81 8.53
N ALA A 209 -9.24 -6.45 7.86
CA ALA A 209 -8.94 -5.06 7.53
C ALA A 209 -10.08 -4.43 6.70
N HIS A 210 -10.58 -5.19 5.73
CA HIS A 210 -11.69 -4.76 4.89
C HIS A 210 -12.98 -4.59 5.69
N LEU A 211 -13.30 -5.48 6.62
CA LEU A 211 -14.47 -5.36 7.51
C LEU A 211 -14.33 -4.16 8.45
N ALA A 212 -13.16 -3.96 9.07
CA ALA A 212 -12.88 -2.82 9.93
C ALA A 212 -13.03 -1.48 9.18
N MET A 213 -12.75 -1.45 7.88
CA MET A 213 -12.90 -0.26 7.02
C MET A 213 -14.31 -0.09 6.45
N GLN A 214 -15.26 -0.99 6.73
CA GLN A 214 -16.63 -0.92 6.17
C GLN A 214 -17.40 0.35 6.58
N PRO A 215 -17.40 0.80 7.85
CA PRO A 215 -18.06 2.05 8.24
C PRO A 215 -17.50 3.26 7.49
N TYR A 216 -16.18 3.29 7.30
CA TYR A 216 -15.51 4.35 6.56
C TYR A 216 -15.85 4.34 5.07
N ARG A 217 -15.87 3.17 4.43
CA ARG A 217 -16.33 3.05 3.03
C ARG A 217 -17.78 3.53 2.88
N TRP A 218 -18.67 3.16 3.81
CA TRP A 218 -20.06 3.64 3.80
C TRP A 218 -20.12 5.17 3.93
N TRP A 219 -19.38 5.75 4.86
CA TRP A 219 -19.28 7.20 5.05
C TRP A 219 -18.82 7.89 3.76
N ARG A 220 -17.74 7.40 3.15
CA ARG A 220 -17.17 7.97 1.91
C ARG A 220 -18.07 7.81 0.69
N ASN A 221 -18.80 6.71 0.61
CA ASN A 221 -19.80 6.52 -0.43
C ASN A 221 -21.02 7.46 -0.25
N THR A 222 -21.34 7.84 0.98
CA THR A 222 -22.53 8.67 1.29
C THR A 222 -22.23 10.16 1.20
N PHE A 223 -21.10 10.60 1.75
CA PHE A 223 -20.76 12.03 1.86
C PHE A 223 -19.71 12.47 0.83
N GLY A 224 -19.21 11.55 0.01
CA GLY A 224 -18.22 11.83 -1.02
C GLY A 224 -16.81 12.09 -0.47
N PRO A 225 -15.87 12.40 -1.37
CA PRO A 225 -14.50 12.72 -1.00
C PRO A 225 -14.36 14.10 -0.36
N THR A 226 -13.59 14.19 0.72
CA THR A 226 -13.18 15.46 1.35
C THR A 226 -12.01 16.04 0.55
N GLN A 227 -12.13 17.28 0.08
CA GLN A 227 -11.09 17.95 -0.72
C GLN A 227 -9.84 18.35 0.08
N THR A 228 -9.82 18.11 1.39
CA THR A 228 -8.64 18.40 2.22
C THR A 228 -7.57 17.33 2.01
N ILE A 229 -6.45 17.77 1.43
CA ILE A 229 -5.20 17.01 1.34
C ILE A 229 -4.76 16.70 2.78
N GLN A 230 -5.08 15.51 3.28
CA GLN A 230 -4.78 15.14 4.65
C GLN A 230 -3.33 14.64 4.70
N THR A 231 -2.45 15.48 5.25
CA THR A 231 -1.05 15.14 5.55
C THR A 231 -0.91 14.25 6.79
N ASP A 232 -1.99 14.07 7.55
CA ASP A 232 -2.05 13.28 8.78
C ASP A 232 -3.10 12.17 8.70
N LEU A 233 -2.88 11.13 9.52
CA LEU A 233 -3.74 9.96 9.68
C LEU A 233 -5.22 10.37 9.63
N ASN A 234 -5.92 9.94 8.58
CA ASN A 234 -7.35 10.15 8.42
C ASN A 234 -8.08 9.87 9.74
N TRP A 235 -8.99 10.77 10.13
CA TRP A 235 -9.70 10.75 11.43
C TRP A 235 -10.22 9.36 11.80
N TYR A 236 -10.68 8.57 10.82
CA TYR A 236 -11.18 7.22 11.04
C TYR A 236 -10.08 6.25 11.45
N ILE A 237 -8.93 6.30 10.78
CA ILE A 237 -7.75 5.50 11.14
C ILE A 237 -7.27 5.90 12.52
N SER A 238 -7.33 7.19 12.87
CA SER A 238 -6.99 7.67 14.22
C SER A 238 -7.92 7.08 15.30
N ILE A 239 -9.22 6.96 15.01
CA ILE A 239 -10.17 6.29 15.91
C ILE A 239 -9.82 4.82 16.06
N LEU A 240 -9.56 4.10 14.95
CA LEU A 240 -9.18 2.69 15.00
C LEU A 240 -7.89 2.48 15.79
N TYR A 241 -6.89 3.33 15.58
CA TYR A 241 -5.61 3.30 16.29
C TYR A 241 -5.77 3.56 17.79
N ASN A 242 -6.50 4.62 18.16
CA ASN A 242 -6.77 4.92 19.56
C ASN A 242 -7.59 3.82 20.26
N PHE A 243 -8.52 3.20 19.54
CA PHE A 243 -9.30 2.08 20.07
C PHE A 243 -8.43 0.85 20.29
N ALA A 244 -7.60 0.49 19.32
CA ALA A 244 -6.62 -0.59 19.42
C ALA A 244 -5.66 -0.37 20.61
N ASN A 245 -5.15 0.86 20.77
CA ASN A 245 -4.27 1.20 21.89
C ASN A 245 -4.95 1.09 23.25
N LYS A 246 -6.19 1.60 23.39
CA LYS A 246 -6.91 1.61 24.67
C LYS A 246 -7.37 0.24 25.14
N THR A 247 -7.60 -0.69 24.23
CA THR A 247 -8.10 -2.03 24.56
C THR A 247 -6.95 -3.03 24.80
N GLY A 248 -5.69 -2.58 24.78
CA GLY A 248 -4.50 -3.45 24.89
C GLY A 248 -4.19 -4.21 23.59
N PHE A 249 -4.84 -3.84 22.49
CA PHE A 249 -4.70 -4.43 21.16
C PHE A 249 -3.67 -3.68 20.30
N LEU A 250 -2.55 -3.24 20.91
CA LEU A 250 -1.47 -2.51 20.22
C LEU A 250 -0.85 -3.30 19.04
N HIS A 251 -1.16 -4.60 18.91
CA HIS A 251 -0.72 -5.47 17.82
C HIS A 251 -1.61 -5.41 16.56
N ILE A 252 -2.61 -4.51 16.48
CA ILE A 252 -3.63 -4.50 15.41
C ILE A 252 -3.33 -3.52 14.24
N LEU A 253 -2.40 -2.55 14.34
CA LEU A 253 -2.23 -1.53 13.29
C LEU A 253 -0.82 -1.05 12.94
#